data_AF-A0A5J4KN31-F1
#
_entry.id   AF-A0A5J4KN31-F1
#
_cell.length_a   1.000
_cell.length_b   1.000
_cell.length_c   1.000
_cell.angle_alpha   90.00
_cell.angle_beta   90.00
_cell.angle_gamma   90.00
#
_symmetry.space_group_name_H-M   'P 1'
#
loop_
_entity.id
_entity.type
_entity.pdbx_description
1 polymer ?
#
loop_
_entity_poly.entity_id
_entity_poly.type
_entity_poly.pdbx_seq_one_letter_code
_entity_poly.pdbx_strand_id
1 'polypeptide(L)'
;MTSTTNRDYKPSLDALTRFREEITIARRKTGHLQKELADALGIDAQVLSRKLHGAKRSLLTHAEVKQIIKVLADWDGITTRAEAGKLLKLMGLKAESFSELDWKSPPLDKLEIASPHTQSPRIVSPGQ
;
A
#
# COMPACT_ATOMS: atom_id res chain seq x y z
N MET A 1 3.86 25.49 14.86
CA MET A 1 4.38 24.30 14.15
C MET A 1 3.49 24.09 12.93
N THR A 2 3.81 24.74 11.83
CA THR A 2 2.97 24.77 10.62
C THR A 2 3.40 23.65 9.68
N SER A 3 2.51 22.68 9.45
CA SER A 3 2.64 21.65 8.43
C SER A 3 3.04 22.27 7.09
N THR A 4 4.29 22.02 6.69
CA THR A 4 4.80 22.37 5.37
C THR A 4 3.92 21.70 4.34
N THR A 5 3.08 22.49 3.68
CA THR A 5 2.38 22.15 2.44
C THR A 5 3.44 21.70 1.43
N ASN A 6 3.56 20.38 1.29
CA ASN A 6 4.60 19.74 0.48
C ASN A 6 4.25 19.94 -0.99
N ARG A 7 4.94 20.93 -1.60
CA ARG A 7 4.92 21.32 -3.02
C ARG A 7 4.68 20.12 -3.95
N ASP A 8 3.57 20.20 -4.68
CA ASP A 8 3.34 19.59 -5.99
C ASP A 8 4.02 18.23 -6.23
N TYR A 9 3.72 17.23 -5.38
CA TYR A 9 4.08 15.85 -5.71
C TYR A 9 3.23 15.39 -6.90
N LYS A 10 3.78 15.49 -8.11
CA LYS A 10 3.24 14.83 -9.30
C LYS A 10 4.04 13.55 -9.55
N PRO A 11 3.49 12.36 -9.27
CA PRO A 11 4.10 11.13 -9.73
C PRO A 11 4.18 11.19 -11.26
N SER A 12 5.32 10.84 -11.83
CA SER A 12 5.44 10.61 -13.27
C SER A 12 4.39 9.57 -13.69
N LEU A 13 3.83 9.70 -14.89
CA LEU A 13 2.85 8.74 -15.43
C LEU A 13 3.37 7.30 -15.37
N ASP A 14 4.67 7.11 -15.57
CA ASP A 14 5.37 5.83 -15.45
C ASP A 14 5.31 5.24 -14.03
N ALA A 15 5.55 6.07 -13.01
CA ALA A 15 5.49 5.65 -11.62
C ALA A 15 4.06 5.31 -11.18
N LEU A 16 3.09 6.10 -11.65
CA LEU A 16 1.66 5.85 -11.43
C LEU A 16 1.21 4.54 -12.10
N THR A 17 1.70 4.27 -13.31
CA THR A 17 1.43 3.03 -14.04
C THR A 17 2.00 1.84 -13.29
N ARG A 18 3.27 1.90 -12.87
CA ARG A 18 3.86 0.83 -12.04
C ARG A 18 3.10 0.61 -10.74
N PHE A 19 2.72 1.68 -10.06
CA PHE A 19 1.96 1.59 -8.81
C PHE A 19 0.61 0.89 -9.02
N ARG A 20 -0.12 1.21 -10.10
CA ARG A 20 -1.39 0.54 -10.42
C ARG A 20 -1.18 -0.94 -10.74
N GLU A 21 -0.09 -1.29 -11.43
CA GLU A 21 0.20 -2.65 -11.84
C GLU A 21 0.49 -3.50 -10.61
N GLU A 22 1.33 -3.01 -9.71
CA GLU A 22 1.64 -3.69 -8.45
C GLU A 22 0.38 -3.89 -7.59
N ILE A 23 -0.47 -2.87 -7.44
CA ILE A 23 -1.77 -3.01 -6.76
C ILE A 23 -2.62 -4.08 -7.45
N THR A 24 -2.69 -4.06 -8.78
CA THR A 24 -3.52 -4.99 -9.55
C THR A 24 -3.01 -6.42 -9.41
N ILE A 25 -1.70 -6.63 -9.43
CA ILE A 25 -1.05 -7.92 -9.24
C ILE A 25 -1.29 -8.42 -7.83
N ALA A 26 -1.00 -7.61 -6.80
CA ALA A 26 -1.22 -7.94 -5.40
C ALA A 26 -2.69 -8.32 -5.15
N ARG A 27 -3.61 -7.50 -5.65
CA ARG A 27 -5.05 -7.75 -5.51
C ARG A 27 -5.52 -9.01 -6.24
N ARG A 28 -5.04 -9.26 -7.47
CA ARG A 28 -5.37 -10.47 -8.23
C ARG A 28 -4.86 -11.74 -7.54
N LYS A 29 -3.64 -11.71 -6.98
CA LYS A 29 -3.09 -12.83 -6.20
C LYS A 29 -4.01 -13.23 -5.04
N THR A 30 -4.63 -12.23 -4.41
CA THR A 30 -5.49 -12.39 -3.24
C THR A 30 -6.98 -12.60 -3.59
N GLY A 31 -7.35 -12.54 -4.88
CA GLY A 31 -8.74 -12.67 -5.32
C GLY A 31 -9.65 -11.45 -5.04
N HIS A 32 -9.11 -10.34 -4.53
CA HIS A 32 -9.90 -9.15 -4.19
C HIS A 32 -10.26 -8.29 -5.41
N LEU A 33 -11.32 -7.48 -5.29
CA LEU A 33 -11.78 -6.57 -6.34
C LEU A 33 -11.36 -5.13 -6.07
N GLN A 34 -11.28 -4.30 -7.13
CA GLN A 34 -10.95 -2.88 -6.98
C GLN A 34 -11.95 -2.15 -6.09
N LYS A 35 -13.21 -2.61 -6.11
CA LYS A 35 -14.28 -2.10 -5.26
C LYS A 35 -13.98 -2.33 -3.79
N GLU A 36 -13.51 -3.51 -3.41
CA GLU A 36 -13.11 -3.81 -2.03
C GLU A 36 -11.97 -2.91 -1.56
N LEU A 37 -11.03 -2.59 -2.47
CA LEU A 37 -9.93 -1.69 -2.14
C LEU A 37 -10.46 -0.27 -1.93
N ALA A 38 -11.41 0.16 -2.76
CA ALA A 38 -12.04 1.46 -2.62
C ALA A 38 -12.88 1.55 -1.34
N ASP A 39 -13.62 0.49 -1.01
CA ASP A 39 -14.41 0.35 0.22
C ASP A 39 -13.53 0.46 1.46
N ALA A 40 -12.39 -0.25 1.49
CA ALA A 40 -11.41 -0.16 2.56
C ALA A 40 -10.76 1.24 2.70
N LEU A 41 -10.74 2.02 1.61
CA LEU A 41 -10.32 3.42 1.61
C LEU A 41 -11.46 4.39 1.97
N GLY A 42 -12.70 3.92 2.06
CA GLY A 42 -13.89 4.75 2.24
C GLY A 42 -14.22 5.65 1.03
N ILE A 43 -13.80 5.26 -0.18
CA ILE A 43 -14.03 6.02 -1.41
C ILE A 43 -14.73 5.17 -2.48
N ASP A 44 -15.35 5.82 -3.46
CA ASP A 44 -15.92 5.14 -4.61
C ASP A 44 -14.86 4.47 -5.51
N ALA A 45 -15.16 3.27 -5.99
CA ALA A 45 -14.31 2.54 -6.94
C ALA A 45 -14.01 3.35 -8.21
N GLN A 46 -15.00 4.13 -8.67
CA GLN A 46 -14.85 5.02 -9.82
C GLN A 46 -13.93 6.21 -9.51
N VAL A 47 -13.96 6.72 -8.28
CA VAL A 47 -13.06 7.78 -7.81
C VAL A 47 -11.63 7.25 -7.70
N LEU A 48 -11.44 6.06 -7.12
CA LEU A 48 -10.15 5.40 -7.06
C LEU A 48 -9.58 5.15 -8.47
N SER A 49 -10.40 4.67 -9.41
CA SER A 49 -9.99 4.46 -10.80
C SER A 49 -9.55 5.77 -11.47
N ARG A 50 -10.33 6.85 -11.30
CA ARG A 50 -9.99 8.18 -11.83
C ARG A 50 -8.68 8.70 -11.23
N LYS A 51 -8.46 8.51 -9.92
CA LYS A 51 -7.23 8.87 -9.22
C LYS A 51 -6.02 8.08 -9.73
N LEU A 52 -6.17 6.76 -9.89
CA LEU A 52 -5.15 5.86 -10.43
C LEU A 52 -4.85 6.09 -11.91
N HIS A 53 -5.76 6.70 -12.67
CA HIS A 53 -5.53 7.12 -14.05
C HIS A 53 -5.03 8.56 -14.16
N GLY A 54 -4.86 9.28 -13.05
CA GLY A 54 -4.44 10.69 -13.06
C GLY A 54 -5.45 11.62 -13.75
N ALA A 55 -6.72 11.22 -13.82
CA ALA A 55 -7.75 12.00 -14.50
C ALA A 55 -8.09 13.25 -13.67
N LYS A 56 -7.80 14.44 -14.22
CA LYS A 56 -8.14 15.77 -13.67
C LYS A 56 -7.68 16.02 -12.22
N ARG A 57 -6.36 16.23 -12.00
CA ARG A 57 -5.79 16.79 -10.74
C ARG A 57 -6.09 16.03 -9.43
N SER A 58 -6.90 14.98 -9.45
CA SER A 58 -7.22 14.17 -8.28
C SER A 58 -6.19 13.06 -8.19
N LEU A 59 -5.05 13.35 -7.58
CA LEU A 59 -4.04 12.34 -7.27
C LEU A 59 -4.40 11.63 -5.96
N LEU A 60 -3.83 10.44 -5.75
CA LEU A 60 -3.88 9.78 -4.46
C LEU A 60 -3.16 10.65 -3.42
N THR A 61 -3.82 10.89 -2.30
CA THR A 61 -3.19 11.57 -1.17
C THR A 61 -2.24 10.64 -0.44
N HIS A 62 -1.30 11.19 0.33
CA HIS A 62 -0.38 10.39 1.13
C HIS A 62 -1.11 9.46 2.11
N ALA A 63 -2.26 9.91 2.65
CA ALA A 63 -3.10 9.09 3.53
C ALA A 63 -3.71 7.91 2.76
N GLU A 64 -4.25 8.14 1.56
CA GLU A 64 -4.78 7.06 0.71
C GLU A 64 -3.69 6.06 0.30
N VAL A 65 -2.49 6.52 -0.07
CA VAL A 65 -1.38 5.62 -0.41
C VAL A 65 -1.00 4.75 0.80
N LYS A 66 -0.91 5.34 1.99
CA LYS A 66 -0.64 4.59 3.23
C LYS A 66 -1.72 3.55 3.50
N GLN A 67 -2.99 3.90 3.32
CA GLN A 67 -4.09 2.96 3.51
C GLN A 67 -4.06 1.84 2.48
N ILE A 68 -3.81 2.12 1.19
CA ILE A 68 -3.66 1.09 0.17
C ILE A 68 -2.60 0.07 0.59
N ILE A 69 -1.44 0.52 1.06
CA ILE A 69 -0.37 -0.38 1.51
C ILE A 69 -0.82 -1.21 2.72
N LYS A 70 -1.52 -0.60 3.69
CA LYS A 70 -2.07 -1.35 4.83
C LYS A 70 -3.07 -2.41 4.36
N VAL A 71 -3.99 -2.08 3.46
CA VAL A 71 -4.98 -3.02 2.92
C VAL A 71 -4.30 -4.14 2.14
N LEU A 72 -3.30 -3.83 1.29
CA LEU A 72 -2.54 -4.84 0.58
C LEU A 72 -1.75 -5.76 1.53
N ALA A 73 -1.19 -5.22 2.60
CA ALA A 73 -0.52 -6.02 3.64
C ALA A 73 -1.53 -6.88 4.42
N ASP A 74 -2.75 -6.37 4.64
CA ASP A 74 -3.78 -7.13 5.33
C ASP A 74 -4.23 -8.34 4.53
N TRP A 75 -4.41 -8.14 3.23
CA TRP A 75 -4.80 -9.16 2.26
C TRP A 75 -3.67 -10.13 1.87
N ASP A 76 -2.44 -9.95 2.39
CA ASP A 76 -1.26 -10.71 1.98
C ASP A 76 -0.85 -10.48 0.50
N GLY A 77 -1.32 -9.38 -0.09
CA GLY A 77 -0.96 -8.98 -1.46
C GLY A 77 0.48 -8.49 -1.57
N ILE A 78 1.03 -7.97 -0.47
CA ILE A 78 2.45 -7.71 -0.27
C ILE A 78 2.92 -8.43 1.00
N THR A 79 4.10 -9.04 0.94
CA THR A 79 4.62 -9.87 2.04
C THR A 79 5.88 -9.29 2.67
N THR A 80 6.50 -8.27 2.07
CA THR A 80 7.75 -7.69 2.56
C THR A 80 7.71 -6.17 2.69
N ARG A 81 8.51 -5.64 3.63
CA ARG A 81 8.65 -4.18 3.81
C ARG A 81 9.30 -3.50 2.60
N ALA A 82 10.10 -4.25 1.83
CA ALA A 82 10.69 -3.76 0.60
C ALA A 82 9.63 -3.43 -0.47
N GLU A 83 8.61 -4.28 -0.63
CA GLU A 83 7.49 -4.06 -1.56
C GLU A 83 6.68 -2.83 -1.13
N ALA A 84 6.34 -2.74 0.16
CA ALA A 84 5.70 -1.55 0.71
C ALA A 84 6.53 -0.27 0.48
N GLY A 85 7.85 -0.34 0.68
CA GLY A 85 8.77 0.76 0.43
C GLY A 85 8.85 1.17 -1.05
N LYS A 86 8.83 0.21 -1.98
CA LYS A 86 8.77 0.50 -3.42
C LYS A 86 7.48 1.24 -3.78
N LEU A 87 6.34 0.76 -3.29
CA LEU A 87 5.03 1.40 -3.49
C LEU A 87 5.01 2.84 -2.97
N LEU A 88 5.54 3.08 -1.77
CA LEU A 88 5.71 4.43 -1.23
C LEU A 88 6.59 5.29 -2.13
N LYS A 89 7.74 4.77 -2.56
CA LYS A 89 8.72 5.50 -3.37
C LYS A 89 8.16 5.88 -4.75
N LEU A 90 7.34 5.02 -5.36
CA LEU A 90 6.61 5.32 -6.60
C LEU A 90 5.64 6.50 -6.43
N MET A 91 5.14 6.70 -5.20
CA MET A 91 4.29 7.81 -4.79
C MET A 91 5.07 8.90 -4.05
N GLY A 92 6.41 8.95 -4.18
CA GLY A 92 7.26 10.01 -3.64
C GLY A 92 7.31 10.05 -2.11
N LEU A 93 6.78 9.02 -1.48
CA LEU A 93 6.79 8.82 -0.05
C LEU A 93 8.02 8.01 0.32
N LYS A 94 8.55 8.30 1.51
CA LYS A 94 9.63 7.51 2.11
C LYS A 94 9.04 6.50 3.08
N ALA A 95 9.79 5.44 3.39
CA ALA A 95 9.44 4.50 4.46
C ALA A 95 9.26 5.20 5.82
N GLU A 96 9.94 6.33 6.03
CA GLU A 96 9.79 7.25 7.17
C GLU A 96 8.36 7.83 7.30
N SER A 97 7.52 7.67 6.28
CA SER A 97 6.10 8.05 6.35
C SER A 97 5.32 7.16 7.33
N PHE A 98 5.84 5.97 7.64
CA PHE A 98 5.34 5.10 8.70
C PHE A 98 6.33 5.13 9.87
N SER A 99 5.81 5.30 11.08
CA SER A 99 6.63 5.17 12.27
C SER A 99 7.00 3.70 12.52
N GLU A 100 8.05 3.45 13.31
CA GLU A 100 8.39 2.08 13.72
C GLU A 100 7.22 1.38 14.41
N LEU A 101 6.40 2.13 15.15
CA LEU A 101 5.18 1.63 15.77
C LEU A 101 4.12 1.20 14.73
N ASP A 102 3.95 1.95 13.64
CA ASP A 102 3.08 1.54 12.52
C ASP A 102 3.61 0.25 11.90
N TRP A 103 4.93 0.14 11.69
CA TRP A 103 5.56 -1.07 11.14
C TRP A 103 5.45 -2.29 12.06
N LYS A 104 5.31 -2.10 13.37
CA LYS A 104 5.08 -3.16 14.37
C LYS A 104 3.60 -3.38 14.68
N SER A 105 2.69 -2.69 13.98
CA SER A 105 1.26 -2.85 14.17
C SER A 105 0.66 -3.63 12.99
N PRO A 106 -0.32 -4.51 13.22
CA PRO A 106 -1.05 -5.14 12.13
C PRO A 106 -1.76 -4.06 11.30
N PRO A 107 -1.81 -4.19 9.96
CA PRO A 107 -1.31 -5.31 9.16
C PRO A 107 0.16 -5.19 8.71
N LEU A 108 0.85 -4.08 8.97
CA LEU A 108 2.23 -3.86 8.54
C LEU A 108 3.26 -4.75 9.27
N ASP A 109 2.94 -5.19 10.49
CA ASP A 109 3.74 -6.14 11.27
C ASP A 109 3.93 -7.49 10.55
N LYS A 110 2.95 -7.88 9.72
CA LYS A 110 3.03 -9.11 8.90
C LYS A 110 4.12 -9.04 7.83
N LEU A 111 4.57 -7.83 7.47
CA LEU A 111 5.54 -7.63 6.40
C LEU A 111 6.93 -8.03 6.86
N GLU A 112 7.48 -9.04 6.21
CA GLU A 112 8.82 -9.54 6.48
C GLU A 112 9.85 -8.43 6.20
N ILE A 113 10.69 -8.15 7.18
CA ILE A 113 11.87 -7.31 7.02
C ILE A 113 12.88 -8.19 6.31
N ALA A 114 12.99 -8.05 4.98
CA ALA A 114 13.83 -8.86 4.09
C ALA A 114 15.07 -9.42 4.81
N SER A 115 14.87 -10.60 5.38
CA SER A 115 15.87 -11.40 6.05
C SER A 115 15.67 -12.74 5.35
N PRO A 116 16.59 -13.19 4.50
CA PRO A 116 16.38 -14.34 3.60
C PRO A 116 16.17 -15.69 4.32
N HIS A 117 15.93 -15.68 5.62
CA HIS A 117 15.85 -16.83 6.49
C HIS A 117 14.79 -16.54 7.56
N THR A 118 13.57 -17.00 7.30
CA THR A 118 12.49 -17.38 8.24
C THR A 118 11.15 -16.95 7.65
N GLN A 119 10.84 -17.56 6.50
CA GLN A 119 9.46 -17.84 6.16
C GLN A 119 8.92 -18.72 7.29
N SER A 120 8.33 -18.10 8.32
CA SER A 120 7.69 -18.83 9.40
C SER A 120 6.52 -19.58 8.78
N PRO A 121 6.57 -20.91 8.70
CA PRO A 121 5.40 -21.63 8.31
C PRO A 121 4.41 -21.40 9.46
N ARG A 122 3.29 -20.72 9.19
CA ARG A 122 2.11 -20.78 10.07
C ARG A 122 1.59 -22.21 10.02
N ILE A 123 2.32 -23.13 10.65
CA ILE A 123 1.85 -24.49 10.93
C ILE A 123 1.12 -24.37 12.27
N VAL A 124 -0.21 -24.37 12.15
CA VAL A 124 -1.21 -24.94 13.07
C VAL A 124 -0.90 -24.86 14.58
N SER A 125 -1.75 -24.15 15.31
CA SER A 125 -2.00 -24.48 16.72
C SER A 125 -3.33 -25.22 16.84
N PRO A 126 -3.33 -26.57 16.95
CA PRO A 126 -4.38 -27.29 17.61
C PRO A 126 -3.90 -27.68 19.02
N GLY A 127 -4.70 -27.36 20.03
CA GLY A 127 -4.65 -28.00 21.34
C GLY A 127 -4.00 -27.18 22.46
N GLN A 128 -4.85 -26.49 23.22
CA GLN A 128 -4.97 -26.75 24.66
C GLN A 128 -6.43 -26.61 25.07
#